data_AF-A0A978RXP9-F1
#
_entry.id   AF-A0A978RXP9-F1
#
_cell.length_a   1.000
_cell.length_b   1.000
_cell.length_c   1.000
_cell.angle_alpha   90.00
_cell.angle_beta   90.00
_cell.angle_gamma   90.00
#
_symmetry.space_group_name_H-M   'P 1'
#
loop_
_entity.id
_entity.type
_entity.pdbx_description
1 polymer ?
#
loop_
_entity_poly.entity_id
_entity_poly.type
_entity_poly.pdbx_seq_one_letter_code
_entity_poly.pdbx_strand_id
1 'polypeptide(L)'
;MTMWGINIAGHVSGEFGLGEAVRANIRSLEAAGIPFVINNFTRSPHRKQDTTYENFSQSNPYPINLIQVNADQVQAFARDVGKSYFDGKYNIGFWAWELPEFPDEWMAAFDLFDEIWTYSGYCQDAISRVSPIPVIKVMPSVWLPTPTISKSALGLPPDQKC
;
A
#
# COMPACT_ATOMS: atom_id res chain seq x y z
N MET A 1 15.13 4.36 23.47
CA MET A 1 14.77 3.02 22.94
C MET A 1 13.76 3.26 21.84
N THR A 2 14.19 3.23 20.58
CA THR A 2 13.28 3.45 19.44
C THR A 2 12.31 2.29 19.38
N MET A 3 11.01 2.58 19.42
CA MET A 3 9.96 1.55 19.37
C MET A 3 9.93 0.96 17.96
N TRP A 4 10.14 -0.35 17.82
CA TRP A 4 10.05 -1.05 16.53
C TRP A 4 8.59 -1.22 16.09
N GLY A 5 8.33 -1.10 14.78
CA GLY A 5 7.01 -1.26 14.17
C GLY A 5 6.89 -0.49 12.85
N ILE A 6 5.66 -0.38 12.32
CA ILE A 6 5.35 0.26 11.03
C ILE A 6 4.19 1.25 11.19
N ASN A 7 4.28 2.42 10.57
CA ASN A 7 3.14 3.32 10.38
C ASN A 7 2.62 3.08 8.97
N ILE A 8 1.44 2.48 8.84
CA ILE A 8 0.82 2.21 7.54
C ILE A 8 -0.16 3.32 7.21
N ALA A 9 0.03 3.96 6.06
CA ALA A 9 -0.78 5.08 5.60
C ALA A 9 -1.39 4.81 4.23
N GLY A 10 -2.62 5.26 4.00
CA GLY A 10 -3.30 5.13 2.71
C GLY A 10 -4.81 5.23 2.82
N HIS A 11 -5.53 4.93 1.75
CA HIS A 11 -7.00 5.04 1.68
C HIS A 11 -7.72 3.88 2.39
N VAL A 12 -7.47 3.70 3.69
CA VAL A 12 -7.89 2.52 4.46
C VAL A 12 -9.41 2.32 4.45
N SER A 13 -10.20 3.39 4.50
CA SER A 13 -11.66 3.30 4.43
C SER A 13 -12.23 3.34 3.01
N GLY A 14 -11.36 3.45 1.99
CA GLY A 14 -11.74 3.55 0.58
C GLY A 14 -12.20 2.23 -0.02
N GLU A 15 -13.27 2.26 -0.80
CA GLU A 15 -13.85 1.07 -1.45
C GLU A 15 -13.40 0.96 -2.92
N PHE A 16 -12.09 0.90 -3.11
CA PHE A 16 -11.44 0.78 -4.42
C PHE A 16 -10.06 0.12 -4.26
N GLY A 17 -9.39 -0.17 -5.38
CA GLY A 17 -8.17 -1.00 -5.40
C GLY A 17 -7.07 -0.58 -4.42
N LEU A 18 -6.75 0.71 -4.31
CA LEU A 18 -5.72 1.17 -3.35
C LEU A 18 -6.17 0.96 -1.89
N GLY A 19 -7.45 1.15 -1.58
CA GLY A 19 -7.96 0.91 -0.23
C GLY A 19 -7.89 -0.57 0.15
N GLU A 20 -8.31 -1.46 -0.76
CA GLU A 20 -8.15 -2.91 -0.56
C GLU A 20 -6.69 -3.32 -0.39
N ALA A 21 -5.79 -2.70 -1.16
CA ALA A 21 -4.37 -3.01 -1.06
C ALA A 21 -3.75 -2.54 0.27
N VAL A 22 -4.22 -1.43 0.84
CA VAL A 22 -3.84 -1.02 2.21
C VAL A 22 -4.33 -2.04 3.22
N ARG A 23 -5.61 -2.42 3.15
CA ARG A 23 -6.20 -3.43 4.05
C ARG A 23 -5.48 -4.78 3.93
N ALA A 24 -5.05 -5.17 2.74
CA ALA A 24 -4.26 -6.38 2.51
C ALA A 24 -2.90 -6.33 3.23
N ASN A 25 -2.20 -5.20 3.17
CA ASN A 25 -0.96 -5.03 3.90
C ASN A 25 -1.18 -4.99 5.41
N ILE A 26 -2.27 -4.37 5.91
CA ILE A 26 -2.63 -4.43 7.34
C ILE A 26 -2.80 -5.87 7.80
N ARG A 27 -3.59 -6.69 7.07
CA ARG A 27 -3.74 -8.13 7.38
C ARG A 27 -2.41 -8.89 7.40
N SER A 28 -1.46 -8.48 6.57
CA SER A 28 -0.12 -9.08 6.52
C SER A 28 0.71 -8.73 7.75
N LEU A 29 0.62 -7.47 8.21
CA LEU A 29 1.27 -7.02 9.46
C LEU A 29 0.68 -7.75 10.67
N GLU A 30 -0.64 -7.91 10.71
CA GLU A 30 -1.35 -8.68 11.75
C GLU A 30 -0.89 -10.15 11.77
N ALA A 31 -0.87 -10.80 10.61
CA ALA A 31 -0.43 -12.19 10.48
C ALA A 31 1.04 -12.40 10.88
N ALA A 32 1.89 -11.39 10.65
CA ALA A 32 3.31 -11.42 11.01
C ALA A 32 3.58 -11.01 12.47
N GLY A 33 2.58 -10.52 13.21
CA GLY A 33 2.76 -10.02 14.58
C GLY A 33 3.62 -8.75 14.66
N ILE A 34 3.64 -7.94 13.59
CA ILE A 34 4.39 -6.68 13.55
C ILE A 34 3.55 -5.59 14.22
N PRO A 35 4.05 -4.81 15.19
CA PRO A 35 3.36 -3.66 15.74
C PRO A 35 3.16 -2.57 14.67
N PHE A 36 1.95 -2.03 14.59
CA PHE A 36 1.66 -0.94 13.66
C PHE A 36 0.60 0.03 14.17
N VAL A 37 0.58 1.22 13.59
CA VAL A 37 -0.56 2.15 13.65
C VAL A 37 -1.09 2.40 12.24
N ILE A 38 -2.38 2.70 12.14
CA ILE A 38 -3.06 2.98 10.88
C ILE A 38 -3.28 4.49 10.75
N ASN A 39 -2.71 5.12 9.72
CA ASN A 39 -2.95 6.52 9.37
C ASN A 39 -3.85 6.59 8.13
N ASN A 40 -5.16 6.79 8.33
CA ASN A 40 -6.11 6.82 7.22
C ASN A 40 -6.04 8.15 6.44
N PHE A 41 -5.78 8.07 5.14
CA PHE A 41 -5.80 9.18 4.22
C PHE A 41 -7.11 9.18 3.43
N THR A 42 -7.91 10.24 3.57
CA THR A 42 -9.28 10.27 3.04
C THR A 42 -9.42 11.18 1.82
N ARG A 43 -8.34 11.70 1.24
CA ARG A 43 -8.41 12.62 0.10
C ARG A 43 -8.54 11.88 -1.23
N SER A 44 -9.75 11.43 -1.49
CA SER A 44 -10.15 10.71 -2.71
C SER A 44 -11.59 11.06 -3.09
N PRO A 45 -11.98 11.07 -4.38
CA PRO A 45 -13.37 11.25 -4.78
C PRO A 45 -14.22 9.99 -4.59
N HIS A 46 -13.61 8.84 -4.29
CA HIS A 46 -14.30 7.55 -4.16
C HIS A 46 -15.08 7.42 -2.85
N ARG A 47 -15.95 6.40 -2.78
CA ARG A 47 -16.70 6.02 -1.57
C ARG A 47 -15.73 5.57 -0.47
N LYS A 48 -16.03 5.96 0.77
CA LYS A 48 -15.15 5.79 1.95
C LYS A 48 -15.91 5.19 3.14
N GLN A 49 -16.73 4.17 2.88
CA GLN A 49 -17.60 3.56 3.88
C GLN A 49 -17.12 2.18 4.34
N ASP A 50 -15.90 1.77 3.95
CA ASP A 50 -15.31 0.54 4.47
C ASP A 50 -14.98 0.69 5.96
N THR A 51 -15.49 -0.24 6.77
CA THR A 51 -15.33 -0.29 8.24
C THR A 51 -14.49 -1.47 8.70
N THR A 52 -13.73 -2.12 7.81
CA THR A 52 -12.87 -3.27 8.18
C THR A 52 -11.84 -2.87 9.25
N TYR A 53 -11.35 -1.63 9.18
CA TYR A 53 -10.48 -1.03 10.19
C TYR A 53 -10.99 0.36 10.54
N GLU A 54 -11.13 0.63 11.85
CA GLU A 54 -11.62 1.92 12.36
C GLU A 54 -10.70 2.55 13.41
N ASN A 55 -9.74 1.78 13.94
CA ASN A 55 -8.79 2.22 14.96
C ASN A 55 -7.65 3.06 14.36
N PHE A 56 -8.00 4.20 13.77
CA PHE A 56 -7.04 5.11 13.16
C PHE A 56 -6.28 5.91 14.22
N SER A 57 -4.99 6.12 13.97
CA SER A 57 -4.14 6.94 14.81
C SER A 57 -3.75 8.24 14.10
N GLN A 58 -3.65 9.32 14.89
CA GLN A 58 -3.01 10.56 14.47
C GLN A 58 -1.49 10.55 14.76
N SER A 59 -1.01 9.56 15.51
CA SER A 59 0.42 9.42 15.80
C SER A 59 1.16 8.72 14.66
N ASN A 60 2.47 8.98 14.60
CA ASN A 60 3.42 8.31 13.72
C ASN A 60 4.64 7.87 14.57
N PRO A 61 4.49 6.90 15.49
CA PRO A 61 5.50 6.59 16.50
C PRO A 61 6.65 5.70 15.99
N TYR A 62 6.44 4.95 14.91
CA TYR A 62 7.40 3.93 14.48
C TYR A 62 8.45 4.47 13.50
N PRO A 63 9.62 3.83 13.37
CA PRO A 63 10.70 4.31 12.50
C PRO A 63 10.47 4.04 11.01
N ILE A 64 9.48 3.22 10.64
CA ILE A 64 9.21 2.83 9.25
C ILE A 64 7.83 3.32 8.85
N ASN A 65 7.73 4.04 7.73
CA ASN A 65 6.47 4.41 7.10
C ASN A 65 6.24 3.52 5.87
N LEU A 66 5.07 2.90 5.78
CA LEU A 66 4.59 2.24 4.56
C LEU A 66 3.40 3.04 4.03
N ILE A 67 3.62 3.79 2.96
CA ILE A 67 2.67 4.77 2.43
C ILE A 67 2.11 4.27 1.09
N GLN A 68 0.84 3.88 1.12
CA GLN A 68 0.05 3.42 -0.02
C GLN A 68 -0.86 4.52 -0.56
N VAL A 69 -0.22 5.51 -1.17
CA VAL A 69 -0.84 6.46 -2.09
C VAL A 69 -0.05 6.43 -3.39
N ASN A 70 -0.71 6.64 -4.54
CA ASN A 70 -0.01 6.70 -5.81
C ASN A 70 0.83 7.97 -5.92
N ALA A 71 1.82 7.96 -6.82
CA ALA A 71 2.79 9.03 -7.00
C ALA A 71 2.14 10.41 -7.23
N ASP A 72 1.02 10.48 -7.96
CA ASP A 72 0.24 11.69 -8.21
C ASP A 72 -0.33 12.32 -6.91
N GLN A 73 -0.55 11.50 -5.88
CA GLN A 73 -1.13 11.92 -4.61
C GLN A 73 -0.10 12.20 -3.53
N VAL A 74 1.18 11.85 -3.73
CA VAL A 74 2.25 12.01 -2.73
C VAL A 74 2.34 13.44 -2.23
N GLN A 75 2.28 14.43 -3.14
CA GLN A 75 2.34 15.84 -2.75
C GLN A 75 1.11 16.28 -1.96
N ALA A 76 -0.08 15.74 -2.26
CA ALA A 76 -1.29 16.02 -1.50
C ALA A 76 -1.22 15.37 -0.11
N PHE A 77 -0.76 14.13 -0.03
CA PHE A 77 -0.52 13.43 1.22
C PHE A 77 0.46 14.20 2.10
N ALA A 78 1.63 14.58 1.58
CA ALA A 78 2.66 15.32 2.32
C ALA A 78 2.18 16.68 2.84
N ARG A 79 1.29 17.36 2.10
CA ARG A 79 0.63 18.60 2.59
C ARG A 79 -0.31 18.35 3.75
N ASP A 80 -1.03 17.23 3.74
CA ASP A 80 -2.04 16.92 4.75
C ASP A 80 -1.38 16.40 6.05
N VAL A 81 -0.32 15.58 5.96
CA VAL A 81 0.39 15.02 7.14
C VAL A 81 1.55 15.90 7.64
N GLY A 82 2.06 16.80 6.80
CA GLY A 82 3.21 17.64 7.08
C GLY A 82 4.57 16.95 6.88
N LYS A 83 5.63 17.75 6.66
CA LYS A 83 6.99 17.24 6.37
C LYS A 83 7.58 16.40 7.51
N SER A 84 7.25 16.73 8.76
CA SER A 84 7.71 15.99 9.95
C SER A 84 7.21 14.55 10.00
N TYR A 85 6.23 14.17 9.18
CA TYR A 85 5.80 12.79 9.04
C TYR A 85 6.91 11.88 8.47
N PHE A 86 7.81 12.44 7.66
CA PHE A 86 8.87 11.69 6.96
C PHE A 86 10.22 11.76 7.69
N ASP A 87 10.44 12.80 8.50
CA ASP A 87 11.72 13.10 9.12
C ASP A 87 12.22 11.97 10.02
N GLY A 88 13.48 11.55 9.80
CA GLY A 88 14.16 10.55 10.63
C GLY A 88 13.56 9.14 10.54
N LYS A 89 12.78 8.84 9.50
CA LYS A 89 12.13 7.54 9.25
C LYS A 89 12.59 6.94 7.94
N TYR A 90 12.42 5.63 7.83
CA TYR A 90 12.56 4.91 6.58
C TYR A 90 11.21 4.90 5.86
N ASN A 91 11.13 5.57 4.72
CA ASN A 91 9.90 5.86 4.00
C ASN A 91 9.77 4.96 2.77
N ILE A 92 8.78 4.07 2.79
CA ILE A 92 8.47 3.15 1.69
C ILE A 92 7.20 3.64 1.01
N GLY A 93 7.29 3.99 -0.27
CA GLY A 93 6.12 4.29 -1.09
C GLY A 93 5.64 3.03 -1.79
N PHE A 94 4.35 2.73 -1.82
CA PHE A 94 3.84 1.56 -2.53
C PHE A 94 2.88 2.02 -3.63
N TRP A 95 3.38 1.98 -4.88
CA TRP A 95 2.73 2.59 -6.03
C TRP A 95 2.11 1.54 -6.96
N ALA A 96 0.88 1.82 -7.40
CA ALA A 96 0.24 1.11 -8.50
C ALA A 96 0.49 1.86 -9.81
N TRP A 97 0.96 1.14 -10.84
CA TRP A 97 1.25 1.72 -12.15
C TRP A 97 0.93 0.76 -13.29
N GLU A 98 0.39 1.27 -14.40
CA GLU A 98 -0.09 0.43 -15.51
C GLU A 98 0.41 0.88 -16.89
N LEU A 99 0.99 2.07 -16.99
CA LEU A 99 1.52 2.60 -18.25
C LEU A 99 3.01 2.26 -18.41
N PRO A 100 3.52 2.18 -19.65
CA PRO A 100 4.94 1.89 -19.88
C PRO A 100 5.85 3.05 -19.45
N GLU A 101 5.40 4.29 -19.54
CA GLU A 101 6.23 5.47 -19.23
C GLU A 101 5.75 6.11 -17.93
N PHE A 102 6.64 6.33 -16.97
CA PHE A 102 6.32 7.04 -15.75
C PHE A 102 6.45 8.56 -15.99
N PRO A 103 5.45 9.40 -15.64
CA PRO A 103 5.46 10.82 -15.97
C PRO A 103 6.55 11.63 -15.24
N ASP A 104 7.25 12.50 -15.98
CA ASP A 104 8.29 13.39 -15.43
C ASP A 104 7.76 14.33 -14.33
N GLU A 105 6.49 14.73 -14.42
CA GLU A 105 5.83 15.60 -13.43
C GLU A 105 5.75 14.98 -12.03
N TRP A 106 5.87 13.65 -11.91
CA TRP A 106 5.81 12.95 -10.62
C TRP A 106 7.18 12.57 -10.08
N MET A 107 8.27 12.97 -10.74
CA MET A 107 9.64 12.68 -10.29
C MET A 107 9.93 13.25 -8.90
N ALA A 108 9.38 14.42 -8.56
CA ALA A 108 9.51 15.01 -7.23
C ALA A 108 8.84 14.19 -6.11
N ALA A 109 8.06 13.15 -6.43
CA ALA A 109 7.51 12.24 -5.44
C ALA A 109 8.61 11.37 -4.81
N PHE A 110 9.67 11.01 -5.56
CA PHE A 110 10.75 10.16 -5.06
C PHE A 110 11.51 10.80 -3.89
N ASP A 111 11.58 12.13 -3.82
CA ASP A 111 12.33 12.87 -2.80
C ASP A 111 11.86 12.62 -1.35
N LEU A 112 10.68 12.01 -1.17
CA LEU A 112 10.09 11.69 0.13
C LEU A 112 10.25 10.21 0.53
N PHE A 113 10.88 9.39 -0.31
CA PHE A 113 10.98 7.95 -0.12
C PHE A 113 12.42 7.46 -0.19
N ASP A 114 12.70 6.40 0.57
CA ASP A 114 13.96 5.66 0.53
C ASP A 114 13.88 4.51 -0.47
N GLU A 115 12.68 3.94 -0.67
CA GLU A 115 12.42 2.91 -1.69
C GLU A 115 10.95 2.90 -2.12
N ILE A 116 10.69 2.39 -3.32
CA ILE A 116 9.34 2.20 -3.87
C ILE A 116 9.02 0.72 -4.01
N TRP A 117 7.90 0.29 -3.45
CA TRP A 117 7.31 -1.01 -3.67
C TRP A 117 6.27 -0.95 -4.78
N THR A 118 6.18 -2.02 -5.57
CA THR A 118 5.23 -2.14 -6.68
C THR A 118 4.65 -3.54 -6.75
N TYR A 119 3.44 -3.67 -7.31
CA TYR A 119 2.68 -4.92 -7.29
C TYR A 119 3.14 -5.96 -8.31
N SER A 120 3.84 -5.55 -9.37
CA SER A 120 4.17 -6.42 -10.50
C SER A 120 5.53 -6.08 -11.09
N GLY A 121 6.10 -7.02 -11.85
CA GLY A 121 7.35 -6.79 -12.58
C GLY A 121 7.19 -5.68 -13.63
N TYR A 122 6.02 -5.57 -14.26
CA TYR A 122 5.74 -4.51 -15.22
C TYR A 122 5.80 -3.11 -14.58
N CYS A 123 5.18 -2.96 -13.39
CA CYS A 123 5.27 -1.71 -12.63
C CYS A 123 6.71 -1.38 -12.26
N GLN A 124 7.43 -2.39 -11.75
CA GLN A 124 8.84 -2.27 -11.38
C GLN A 124 9.67 -1.78 -12.57
N ASP A 125 9.58 -2.46 -13.71
CA ASP A 125 10.34 -2.13 -14.91
C ASP A 125 10.04 -0.71 -15.39
N ALA A 126 8.78 -0.28 -15.35
CA ALA A 126 8.37 1.06 -15.76
C ALA A 126 8.95 2.16 -14.87
N ILE A 127 8.85 1.99 -13.55
CA ILE A 127 9.28 3.00 -12.58
C ILE A 127 10.81 2.99 -12.44
N SER A 128 11.46 1.82 -12.47
CA SER A 128 12.92 1.67 -12.37
C SER A 128 13.69 2.39 -13.48
N ARG A 129 13.08 2.62 -14.66
CA ARG A 129 13.73 3.35 -15.75
C ARG A 129 14.08 4.79 -15.40
N VAL A 130 13.32 5.40 -14.50
CA VAL A 130 13.48 6.81 -14.11
C VAL A 130 13.81 6.99 -12.63
N SER A 131 13.59 5.97 -11.79
CA SER A 131 13.73 6.12 -10.35
C SER A 131 15.17 6.35 -9.90
N PRO A 132 15.43 7.36 -9.04
CA PRO A 132 16.73 7.56 -8.41
C PRO A 132 16.95 6.64 -7.18
N ILE A 133 15.92 5.90 -6.75
CA ILE A 133 15.91 5.05 -5.55
C ILE A 133 15.50 3.61 -5.91
N PRO A 134 15.72 2.62 -5.02
CA PRO A 134 15.32 1.24 -5.30
C PRO A 134 13.82 1.10 -5.58
N VAL A 135 13.49 0.28 -6.57
CA VAL A 135 12.11 -0.13 -6.87
C VAL A 135 12.02 -1.64 -6.72
N ILE A 136 11.18 -2.10 -5.80
CA ILE A 136 11.09 -3.49 -5.38
C ILE A 136 9.69 -4.01 -5.73
N LYS A 137 9.65 -5.19 -6.38
CA LYS A 137 8.39 -5.90 -6.58
C LYS A 137 7.99 -6.63 -5.29
N VAL A 138 6.87 -6.25 -4.72
CA VAL A 138 6.24 -6.91 -3.57
C VAL A 138 4.83 -7.33 -3.96
N MET A 139 4.59 -8.64 -4.00
CA MET A 139 3.27 -9.15 -4.39
C MET A 139 2.24 -8.79 -3.33
N PRO A 140 1.02 -8.39 -3.74
CA PRO A 140 -0.05 -8.13 -2.79
C PRO A 140 -0.39 -9.42 -2.04
N SER A 141 -0.69 -9.29 -0.74
CA SER A 141 -1.24 -10.42 0.00
C SER A 141 -2.65 -10.70 -0.49
N VAL A 142 -2.99 -11.99 -0.55
CA VAL A 142 -4.32 -12.44 -0.96
C VAL A 142 -4.91 -13.20 0.21
N TRP A 143 -6.10 -12.78 0.63
CA TRP A 143 -6.93 -13.55 1.54
C TRP A 143 -8.08 -14.14 0.73
N LEU A 144 -8.22 -15.46 0.79
CA LEU A 144 -9.32 -16.17 0.15
C LEU A 144 -10.15 -16.85 1.25
N PRO A 145 -11.47 -16.65 1.28
CA PRO A 145 -12.32 -17.41 2.18
C PRO A 145 -12.23 -18.90 1.81
N THR A 146 -12.29 -19.76 2.83
CA THR A 146 -12.40 -21.21 2.59
C THR A 146 -13.66 -21.50 1.79
N PRO A 147 -13.57 -22.14 0.61
CA PRO A 147 -14.75 -22.47 -0.18
C PRO A 147 -15.72 -23.34 0.63
N THR A 148 -16.99 -22.95 0.66
CA THR A 148 -18.06 -23.72 1.32
C THR A 148 -18.68 -24.76 0.39
N ILE A 149 -18.39 -24.70 -0.91
CA ILE A 149 -18.92 -25.58 -1.95
C ILE A 149 -17.76 -26.29 -2.65
N SER A 150 -17.91 -27.59 -2.91
CA SER A 150 -16.91 -28.38 -3.65
C SER A 150 -16.98 -28.11 -5.15
N LYS A 151 -15.86 -28.36 -5.86
CA LYS A 151 -15.84 -28.35 -7.34
C LYS A 151 -16.92 -29.27 -7.95
N SER A 152 -17.14 -30.44 -7.34
CA SER A 152 -18.15 -31.40 -7.80
C SER A 152 -19.57 -30.85 -7.72
N ALA A 153 -19.90 -30.10 -6.67
CA ALA A 153 -21.21 -29.44 -6.54
C ALA A 153 -21.41 -28.31 -7.56
N LEU A 154 -20.32 -27.79 -8.15
CA LEU A 154 -20.36 -26.82 -9.25
C LEU A 154 -20.26 -27.49 -10.64
N GLY A 155 -20.24 -28.82 -10.71
CA GLY A 155 -20.05 -29.56 -11.98
C GLY A 155 -18.65 -29.42 -12.58
N LEU A 156 -17.67 -28.96 -11.80
CA LEU A 156 -16.29 -28.76 -12.24
C LEU A 156 -15.44 -30.03 -12.03
N PRO A 157 -14.53 -30.36 -12.96
CA PRO A 157 -13.61 -31.47 -12.78
C PRO A 157 -12.71 -31.25 -11.55
N PRO A 158 -12.41 -32.30 -10.76
CA PRO A 158 -11.57 -32.17 -9.57
C PRO A 158 -10.18 -31.61 -9.90
N ASP A 159 -9.61 -31.99 -11.04
CA ASP A 159 -8.19 -31.78 -11.36
C ASP A 159 -7.91 -30.57 -12.27
N GLN A 160 -8.94 -29.83 -12.66
CA GLN A 160 -8.73 -28.61 -13.45
C GLN A 160 -8.20 -27.52 -12.52
N LYS A 161 -6.95 -27.09 -12.75
CA LYS A 161 -6.42 -25.86 -12.15
C LYS A 161 -7.10 -24.67 -12.82
N CYS A 162 -7.49 -23.69 -12.01
CA CYS A 162 -7.88 -22.37 -12.52
C CYS A 162 -6.69 -21.70 -13.20
#